data_AF-A0A5T9W1Y0-F1
#
_entry.id   AF-A0A5T9W1Y0-F1
#
_cell.length_a   1.000
_cell.length_b   1.000
_cell.length_c   1.000
_cell.angle_alpha   90.00
_cell.angle_beta   90.00
_cell.angle_gamma   90.00
#
_symmetry.space_group_name_H-M   'P 1'
#
loop_
_entity.id
_entity.type
_entity.pdbx_description
1 polymer ?
#
loop_
_entity_poly.entity_id
_entity_poly.type
_entity_poly.pdbx_seq_one_letter_code
_entity_poly.pdbx_strand_id
1 'polypeptide(L)'
;FSLFGLKHRDPVIRFWFMMILELSGKEFFSHVGDIALQVESKYNIYLPYLCGRHATENEHEAYNNMYEHFMVKELSPEQSDLIIQITDMVMRSLLNNLDISYRYVVNNLLAAR
;
A
#
# COMPACT_ATOMS: atom_id res chain seq x y z
N PHE A 1 0.99 -3.11 10.68
CA PHE A 1 1.15 -4.42 10.02
C PHE A 1 2.55 -4.63 9.40
N SER A 2 3.36 -3.59 9.15
CA SER A 2 4.71 -3.70 8.54
C SER A 2 5.68 -4.65 9.28
N LEU A 3 5.62 -4.69 10.61
CA LEU A 3 6.41 -5.61 11.44
C LEU A 3 6.00 -7.09 11.28
N PHE A 4 4.83 -7.38 10.72
CA PHE A 4 4.36 -8.75 10.51
C PHE A 4 5.14 -9.42 9.39
N GLY A 5 5.28 -8.76 8.23
CA GLY A 5 6.05 -9.30 7.10
C GLY A 5 7.50 -9.59 7.42
N LEU A 6 8.12 -8.78 8.29
CA LEU A 6 9.52 -8.95 8.70
C LEU A 6 9.78 -10.21 9.54
N LYS A 7 8.73 -10.80 10.15
CA LYS A 7 8.86 -12.02 10.99
C LYS A 7 9.04 -13.29 10.16
N HIS A 8 8.55 -13.31 8.93
CA HIS A 8 8.66 -14.49 8.06
C HIS A 8 10.07 -14.54 7.46
N ARG A 9 10.72 -15.71 7.45
CA ARG A 9 12.03 -15.90 6.81
C ARG A 9 11.92 -16.36 5.35
N ASP A 10 10.76 -16.90 4.98
CA ASP A 10 10.48 -17.37 3.63
C ASP A 10 10.38 -16.16 2.67
N PRO A 11 11.24 -16.09 1.63
CA PRO A 11 11.23 -14.99 0.66
C PRO A 11 9.94 -14.92 -0.16
N VAL A 12 9.25 -16.05 -0.41
CA VAL A 12 7.97 -16.07 -1.12
C VAL A 12 6.89 -15.37 -0.31
N ILE A 13 6.83 -15.67 1.00
CA ILE A 13 5.88 -15.02 1.91
C ILE A 13 6.17 -13.51 2.03
N ARG A 14 7.45 -13.12 2.10
CA ARG A 14 7.84 -11.69 2.12
C ARG A 14 7.45 -10.97 0.84
N PHE A 15 7.67 -11.60 -0.31
CA PHE A 15 7.26 -11.05 -1.60
C PHE A 15 5.76 -10.80 -1.62
N TRP A 16 4.95 -11.82 -1.31
CA TRP A 16 3.49 -11.67 -1.30
C TRP A 16 2.99 -10.65 -0.27
N PHE A 17 3.61 -10.58 0.90
CA PHE A 17 3.33 -9.51 1.86
C PHE A 17 3.56 -8.13 1.24
N MET A 18 4.70 -7.90 0.57
CA MET A 18 4.99 -6.63 -0.10
C MET A 18 3.98 -6.34 -1.22
N MET A 19 3.62 -7.34 -2.02
CA MET A 19 2.64 -7.21 -3.09
C MET A 19 1.26 -6.82 -2.56
N ILE A 20 0.83 -7.42 -1.45
CA ILE A 20 -0.43 -7.06 -0.80
C ILE A 20 -0.41 -5.60 -0.37
N LEU A 21 0.69 -5.12 0.23
CA LEU A 21 0.83 -3.72 0.62
C LEU A 21 0.76 -2.79 -0.61
N GLU A 22 1.56 -3.07 -1.63
CA GLU A 22 1.62 -2.27 -2.87
C GLU A 22 0.24 -2.18 -3.55
N LEU A 23 -0.40 -3.32 -3.77
CA LEU A 23 -1.69 -3.40 -4.46
C LEU A 23 -2.82 -2.77 -3.64
N SER A 24 -2.78 -2.90 -2.32
CA SER A 24 -3.79 -2.26 -1.45
C SER A 24 -3.76 -0.73 -1.49
N GLY A 25 -2.60 -0.14 -1.82
CA GLY A 25 -2.44 1.31 -1.95
C GLY A 25 -2.75 1.84 -3.36
N LYS A 26 -2.67 1.00 -4.39
CA LYS A 26 -2.73 1.44 -5.80
C LYS A 26 -3.99 2.24 -6.14
N GLU A 27 -5.15 1.76 -5.70
CA GLU A 27 -6.44 2.44 -5.96
C GLU A 27 -6.59 3.74 -5.15
N PHE A 28 -5.98 3.80 -3.97
CA PHE A 28 -5.93 5.03 -3.19
C PHE A 28 -5.09 6.10 -3.91
N PHE A 29 -3.89 5.72 -4.40
CA PHE A 29 -3.01 6.63 -5.10
C PHE A 29 -3.56 7.09 -6.46
N SER A 30 -4.34 6.27 -7.18
CA SER A 30 -4.96 6.70 -8.44
C SER A 30 -5.89 7.88 -8.24
N HIS A 31 -6.66 7.90 -7.14
CA HIS A 31 -7.57 9.00 -6.81
C HIS A 31 -6.86 10.19 -6.15
N VAL A 32 -5.93 9.91 -5.24
CA VAL A 32 -5.22 10.97 -4.49
C VAL A 32 -4.19 11.68 -5.35
N GLY A 33 -3.62 11.01 -6.35
CA GLY A 33 -2.64 11.60 -7.27
C GLY A 33 -3.19 12.82 -8.01
N ASP A 34 -4.41 12.74 -8.54
CA ASP A 34 -5.05 13.85 -9.24
C ASP A 34 -5.28 15.06 -8.32
N ILE A 35 -5.66 14.81 -7.07
CA ILE A 35 -5.83 15.86 -6.05
C ILE A 35 -4.47 16.47 -5.69
N ALA A 36 -3.44 15.64 -5.53
CA ALA A 36 -2.10 16.09 -5.19
C ALA A 36 -1.51 17.01 -6.26
N LEU A 37 -1.68 16.67 -7.55
CA LEU A 37 -1.26 17.52 -8.67
C LEU A 37 -1.96 18.88 -8.66
N GLN A 38 -3.26 18.92 -8.34
CA GLN A 38 -3.99 20.18 -8.20
C GLN A 38 -3.47 21.02 -7.02
N VAL A 39 -3.16 20.38 -5.89
CA VAL A 39 -2.59 21.03 -4.70
C VAL A 39 -1.20 21.61 -5.00
N GLU A 40 -0.33 20.86 -5.70
CA GLU A 40 0.98 21.37 -6.13
C GLU A 40 0.84 22.64 -6.96
N SER A 41 -0.05 22.63 -7.97
CA SER A 41 -0.29 23.79 -8.82
C SER A 41 -0.87 24.98 -8.04
N LYS A 42 -1.83 24.73 -7.14
CA LYS A 42 -2.54 25.79 -6.41
C LYS A 42 -1.66 26.47 -5.38
N TYR A 43 -0.83 25.71 -4.68
CA TYR A 43 -0.05 26.20 -3.55
C TYR A 43 1.47 26.30 -3.84
N ASN A 44 1.89 25.96 -5.06
CA ASN A 44 3.30 25.94 -5.47
C ASN A 44 4.17 25.11 -4.51
N ILE A 45 3.72 23.89 -4.21
CA ILE A 45 4.43 22.92 -3.37
C ILE A 45 4.80 21.66 -4.16
N TYR A 46 5.68 20.83 -3.61
CA TYR A 46 6.12 19.57 -4.23
C TYR A 46 5.71 18.36 -3.38
N LEU A 47 4.88 17.48 -3.95
CA LEU A 47 4.29 16.28 -3.35
C LEU A 47 4.63 15.03 -4.17
N PRO A 48 5.93 14.73 -4.39
CA PRO A 48 6.36 13.66 -5.31
C PRO A 48 5.76 12.31 -4.96
N TYR A 49 5.62 12.02 -3.67
CA TYR A 49 5.11 10.74 -3.22
C TYR A 49 3.67 10.49 -3.67
N LEU A 50 2.80 11.47 -3.43
CA LEU A 50 1.38 11.39 -3.76
C LEU A 50 1.12 11.49 -5.26
N CYS A 51 1.96 12.22 -6.00
CA CYS A 51 1.85 12.38 -7.45
C CYS A 51 2.47 11.21 -8.25
N GLY A 52 2.76 10.07 -7.61
CA GLY A 52 3.33 8.89 -8.30
C GLY A 52 4.80 9.04 -8.70
N ARG A 53 5.52 10.05 -8.19
CA ARG A 53 6.96 10.28 -8.41
C ARG A 53 7.80 9.78 -7.24
N HIS A 54 7.38 8.70 -6.59
CA HIS A 54 8.08 8.11 -5.43
C HIS A 54 9.13 7.07 -5.80
N ALA A 55 9.24 6.70 -7.07
CA ALA A 55 10.19 5.69 -7.55
C ALA A 55 10.97 6.20 -8.77
N THR A 56 12.23 5.79 -8.86
CA THR A 56 13.11 5.97 -10.01
C THR A 56 12.89 4.86 -11.03
N GLU A 57 13.36 5.05 -12.26
CA GLU A 57 13.31 4.03 -13.31
C GLU A 57 14.03 2.73 -12.89
N ASN A 58 15.18 2.86 -12.24
CA ASN A 58 15.94 1.70 -11.72
C ASN A 58 15.15 0.93 -10.64
N GLU A 59 14.40 1.62 -9.78
CA GLU A 59 13.56 0.97 -8.77
C GLU A 59 12.36 0.26 -9.41
N HIS A 60 11.77 0.85 -10.47
CA HIS A 60 10.73 0.18 -11.26
C HIS A 60 11.25 -1.08 -11.96
N GLU A 61 12.46 -1.02 -12.53
CA GLU A 61 13.09 -2.19 -13.14
C GLU A 61 13.36 -3.29 -12.10
N ALA A 62 13.91 -2.93 -10.93
CA ALA A 62 14.15 -3.87 -9.85
C ALA A 62 12.84 -4.52 -9.34
N TYR A 63 11.77 -3.73 -9.24
CA TYR A 63 10.43 -4.22 -8.91
C TYR A 63 9.93 -5.23 -9.94
N ASN A 64 10.02 -4.92 -11.24
CA ASN A 64 9.56 -5.80 -12.31
C ASN A 64 10.34 -7.13 -12.32
N ASN A 65 11.66 -7.07 -12.18
CA ASN A 65 12.51 -8.26 -12.09
C ASN A 65 12.13 -9.15 -10.89
N MET A 66 11.85 -8.53 -9.74
CA MET A 66 11.38 -9.25 -8.54
C MET A 66 9.99 -9.88 -8.79
N TYR A 67 9.07 -9.12 -9.38
CA TYR A 67 7.71 -9.59 -9.68
C TYR A 67 7.75 -10.82 -10.59
N GLU A 68 8.46 -10.73 -11.71
CA GLU A 68 8.61 -11.86 -12.65
C GLU A 68 9.24 -13.09 -12.00
N HIS A 69 10.24 -12.89 -11.13
CA HIS A 69 10.91 -13.99 -10.44
C HIS A 69 9.97 -14.75 -9.49
N PHE A 70 9.16 -14.04 -8.71
CA PHE A 70 8.36 -14.64 -7.64
C PHE A 70 6.94 -15.04 -8.04
N MET A 71 6.32 -14.36 -9.02
CA MET A 71 4.95 -14.64 -9.44
C MET A 71 4.75 -16.04 -10.03
N VAL A 72 5.80 -16.62 -10.62
CA VAL A 72 5.76 -17.96 -11.23
C VAL A 72 6.10 -19.08 -10.25
N LYS A 73 6.41 -18.76 -8.99
CA LYS A 73 6.74 -19.78 -7.98
C LYS A 73 5.47 -20.50 -7.55
N GLU A 74 5.53 -21.83 -7.55
CA GLU A 74 4.47 -22.65 -6.96
C GLU A 74 4.39 -22.39 -5.45
N LEU A 75 3.17 -22.34 -4.94
CA LEU A 75 2.88 -22.17 -3.53
C LEU A 75 2.45 -23.51 -2.94
N SER A 76 2.99 -23.86 -1.78
CA SER A 76 2.41 -24.93 -0.99
C SER A 76 1.02 -24.51 -0.46
N PRO A 77 0.16 -25.47 -0.08
CA PRO A 77 -1.09 -25.16 0.59
C PRO A 77 -0.91 -24.27 1.82
N GLU A 78 0.11 -24.54 2.64
CA GLU A 78 0.41 -23.77 3.86
C GLU A 78 0.84 -22.33 3.55
N GLN A 79 1.65 -22.14 2.50
CA GLN A 79 2.03 -20.81 2.04
C GLN A 79 0.80 -20.03 1.54
N SER A 80 -0.07 -20.69 0.77
CA SER A 80 -1.30 -20.10 0.24
C SER A 80 -2.23 -19.65 1.37
N ASP A 81 -2.47 -20.51 2.35
CA ASP A 81 -3.31 -20.20 3.51
C ASP A 81 -2.75 -19.02 4.31
N LEU A 82 -1.42 -18.98 4.49
CA LEU A 82 -0.77 -17.87 5.18
C LEU A 82 -0.88 -16.55 4.41
N ILE A 83 -0.70 -16.57 3.09
CA ILE A 83 -0.84 -15.38 2.24
C ILE A 83 -2.27 -14.83 2.31
N ILE A 84 -3.29 -15.70 2.31
CA ILE A 84 -4.70 -15.31 2.50
C ILE A 84 -4.90 -14.64 3.86
N GLN A 85 -4.40 -15.25 4.95
CA GLN A 85 -4.51 -14.66 6.29
C GLN A 85 -3.82 -13.30 6.41
N ILE A 86 -2.66 -13.16 5.77
CA ILE A 86 -1.94 -11.88 5.70
C ILE A 86 -2.77 -10.83 4.95
N THR A 87 -3.35 -11.20 3.81
CA THR A 87 -4.19 -10.32 2.99
C THR A 87 -5.36 -9.78 3.82
N ASP A 88 -6.07 -10.69 4.48
CA ASP A 88 -7.16 -10.38 5.38
C ASP A 88 -6.77 -9.42 6.50
N MET A 89 -5.63 -9.66 7.15
CA MET A 89 -5.12 -8.81 8.23
C MET A 89 -4.79 -7.40 7.71
N VAL A 90 -4.13 -7.29 6.55
CA VAL A 90 -3.79 -5.99 5.95
C VAL A 90 -5.06 -5.23 5.62
N MET A 91 -5.99 -5.84 4.89
CA MET A 91 -7.23 -5.18 4.46
C MET A 91 -8.08 -4.73 5.65
N ARG A 92 -8.23 -5.58 6.68
CA ARG A 92 -8.91 -5.18 7.93
C ARG A 92 -8.22 -4.00 8.62
N SER A 93 -6.89 -3.99 8.65
CA SER A 93 -6.13 -2.88 9.24
C SER A 93 -6.31 -1.57 8.46
N LEU A 94 -6.35 -1.63 7.13
CA LEU A 94 -6.59 -0.47 6.29
C LEU A 94 -8.00 0.09 6.46
N LEU A 95 -9.02 -0.78 6.52
CA LEU A 95 -10.39 -0.39 6.81
C LEU A 95 -10.52 0.28 8.20
N ASN A 96 -9.88 -0.30 9.22
CA ASN A 96 -9.87 0.30 10.56
C ASN A 96 -9.21 1.68 10.56
N ASN A 97 -8.11 1.86 9.83
CA ASN A 97 -7.47 3.17 9.70
C ASN A 97 -8.38 4.19 9.00
N LEU A 98 -9.08 3.78 7.95
CA LEU A 98 -10.03 4.63 7.24
C LEU A 98 -11.18 5.06 8.16
N ASP A 99 -11.74 4.13 8.94
CA ASP A 99 -12.78 4.41 9.93
C ASP A 99 -12.32 5.42 10.97
N ILE A 100 -11.09 5.28 11.47
CA ILE A 100 -10.50 6.23 12.43
C ILE A 100 -10.37 7.61 11.77
N SER A 101 -9.78 7.70 10.58
CA SER A 101 -9.63 8.96 9.84
C SER A 101 -10.98 9.63 9.58
N TYR A 102 -11.99 8.86 9.17
CA TYR A 102 -13.34 9.37 8.94
C TYR A 102 -13.98 9.94 10.21
N ARG A 103 -13.89 9.21 11.33
CA ARG A 103 -14.38 9.70 12.63
C ARG A 103 -13.71 10.99 13.06
N TYR A 104 -12.40 11.14 12.84
CA TYR A 104 -11.69 12.38 13.13
C TYR A 104 -12.20 13.56 12.29
N VAL A 105 -12.42 13.35 10.99
CA VAL A 105 -12.97 14.41 10.11
C VAL A 105 -14.37 14.82 10.57
N VAL A 106 -15.26 13.86 10.82
CA VAL A 106 -16.63 14.15 11.29
C VAL A 106 -16.61 14.87 12.64
N ASN A 107 -15.80 14.43 13.59
CA ASN A 107 -15.71 15.06 14.90
C ASN A 107 -15.16 16.50 14.82
N ASN A 108 -14.16 16.74 13.98
CA ASN A 108 -13.64 18.11 13.76
C ASN A 108 -14.69 19.01 13.09
N LEU A 109 -15.49 18.49 12.15
CA LEU A 109 -16.59 19.25 11.54
C LEU A 109 -17.68 19.60 12.56
N LEU A 110 -17.93 18.72 13.54
CA LEU A 110 -18.90 18.98 14.61
C LEU A 110 -18.36 19.93 15.67
N ALA A 111 -17.05 19.90 15.97
CA ALA A 111 -16.41 20.79 16.94
C ALA A 111 -16.13 22.21 16.39
N ALA A 112 -16.09 22.37 15.07
CA ALA A 112 -15.93 23.66 14.40
C ALA A 112 -17.27 24.42 14.18
N ARG A 113 -18.39 23.88 14.69
CA ARG A 113 -19.71 24.53 14.73
C ARG A 113 -19.98 25.06 16.13
#